data_AF-A0A367IIL3-F1
#
_entry.id   AF-A0A367IIL3-F1
#
_cell.length_a   1.000
_cell.length_b   1.000
_cell.length_c   1.000
_cell.angle_alpha   90.00
_cell.angle_beta   90.00
_cell.angle_gamma   90.00
#
_symmetry.space_group_name_H-M   'P 1'
#
loop_
_entity.id
_entity.type
_entity.pdbx_description
1 polymer ?
#
loop_
_entity_poly.entity_id
_entity_poly.type
_entity_poly.pdbx_seq_one_letter_code
_entity_poly.pdbx_strand_id
1 'polypeptide(L)'
;VTRNFQDFTIGQQKFGPSWSTHWFEVSILIPDALDGHQVTLQWDMGCEGLVWSHDGIPLQGLTGGSDQARHEYIITEKAKTGEKYKYYIEIACNGMFGVGTGDSMVADPNRYFELSTADLVVVNKPIQSLYHDLTILRGIAYDTDSDSIRARKALWVANEVINHFIGDDKEAIDQCNQLTRNFLDQENGPGVHKVTAVGNCHIDTAWLWPYDETKRKIARSWSSQLNLIEKYPNYVFTGSQVQQYAWLMELYPKLFEKIKKAEKDKQWELIGGV
;
A
#
# COMPACT_ATOMS: atom_id res chain seq x y z
N VAL A 1 11.62 -21.68 -17.58
CA VAL A 1 11.01 -22.87 -16.93
C VAL A 1 9.52 -22.72 -17.06
N THR A 2 8.86 -23.52 -17.90
CA THR A 2 7.39 -23.57 -17.95
C THR A 2 6.94 -24.28 -16.69
N ARG A 3 6.29 -23.57 -15.77
CA ARG A 3 5.68 -24.15 -14.58
C ARG A 3 4.19 -24.37 -14.88
N ASN A 4 3.65 -25.50 -14.42
CA ASN A 4 2.23 -25.78 -14.54
C ASN A 4 1.51 -25.16 -13.33
N PHE A 5 0.51 -24.32 -13.60
CA PHE A 5 -0.41 -23.82 -12.58
C PHE A 5 -1.60 -24.77 -12.47
N GLN A 6 -2.16 -24.87 -11.27
CA GLN A 6 -3.37 -25.65 -11.00
C GLN A 6 -4.42 -24.71 -10.40
N ASP A 7 -5.69 -24.97 -10.72
CA ASP A 7 -6.79 -24.20 -10.17
C ASP A 7 -6.83 -24.35 -8.64
N PHE A 8 -7.14 -23.25 -7.97
CA PHE A 8 -7.15 -23.14 -6.52
C PHE A 8 -8.36 -22.33 -6.08
N THR A 9 -9.00 -22.78 -4.99
CA THR A 9 -10.10 -22.06 -4.34
C THR A 9 -9.67 -21.61 -2.94
N ILE A 10 -10.09 -20.40 -2.54
CA ILE A 10 -9.90 -19.88 -1.19
C ILE A 10 -10.37 -20.92 -0.15
N GLY A 11 -9.57 -21.12 0.91
CA GLY A 11 -9.85 -22.12 1.95
C GLY A 11 -9.44 -23.56 1.63
N GLN A 12 -8.96 -23.85 0.43
CA GLN A 12 -8.62 -25.23 0.02
C GLN A 12 -7.36 -25.78 0.69
N GLN A 13 -6.32 -24.97 0.87
CA GLN A 13 -5.05 -25.39 1.46
C GLN A 13 -4.31 -24.22 2.10
N LYS A 14 -3.34 -24.57 2.95
CA LYS A 14 -2.36 -23.64 3.49
C LYS A 14 -1.04 -23.75 2.72
N PHE A 15 -0.33 -22.64 2.62
CA PHE A 15 0.93 -22.49 1.91
C PHE A 15 2.05 -22.29 2.91
N GLY A 16 3.16 -22.97 2.67
CA GLY A 16 4.29 -23.00 3.57
C GLY A 16 5.25 -24.12 3.18
N PRO A 17 6.22 -24.45 4.05
CA PRO A 17 6.49 -23.79 5.33
C PRO A 17 7.12 -22.40 5.16
N SER A 18 7.52 -21.77 6.26
CA SER A 18 8.27 -20.51 6.30
C SER A 18 9.33 -20.39 5.22
N TRP A 19 9.42 -19.21 4.60
CA TRP A 19 10.34 -18.87 3.50
C TRP A 19 10.09 -19.58 2.17
N SER A 20 9.14 -20.52 2.10
CA SER A 20 8.70 -21.05 0.81
C SER A 20 8.11 -19.94 -0.06
N THR A 21 8.21 -20.10 -1.37
CA THR A 21 7.70 -19.13 -2.35
C THR A 21 6.68 -19.82 -3.24
N HIS A 22 5.51 -19.20 -3.38
CA HIS A 22 4.40 -19.70 -4.17
C HIS A 22 4.02 -18.66 -5.21
N TRP A 23 3.58 -19.11 -6.38
CA TRP A 23 3.21 -18.24 -7.47
C TRP A 23 1.75 -18.48 -7.83
N PHE A 24 0.97 -17.41 -7.85
CA PHE A 24 -0.42 -17.42 -8.29
C PHE A 24 -0.50 -16.77 -9.67
N GLU A 25 -1.06 -17.47 -10.64
CA GLU A 25 -1.52 -16.86 -11.87
C GLU A 25 -2.93 -16.31 -11.63
N VAL A 26 -3.08 -14.99 -11.76
CA VAL A 26 -4.36 -14.31 -11.52
C VAL A 26 -4.92 -13.86 -12.86
N SER A 27 -6.02 -14.50 -13.26
CA SER A 27 -6.76 -14.18 -14.49
C SER A 27 -8.10 -13.56 -14.12
N ILE A 28 -8.33 -12.34 -14.57
CA ILE A 28 -9.48 -11.52 -14.17
C ILE A 28 -10.29 -11.19 -15.42
N LEU A 29 -11.60 -11.38 -15.33
CA LEU A 29 -12.59 -10.93 -16.31
C LEU A 29 -13.48 -9.90 -15.63
N ILE A 30 -13.54 -8.68 -16.18
CA ILE A 30 -14.38 -7.62 -15.62
C ILE A 30 -15.86 -7.93 -15.89
N PRO A 31 -16.70 -8.11 -14.85
CA PRO A 31 -18.13 -8.31 -15.01
C PRO A 31 -18.86 -6.98 -15.23
N ASP A 32 -20.09 -7.06 -15.74
CA ASP A 32 -20.98 -5.91 -16.02
C ASP A 32 -21.14 -4.96 -14.83
N ALA A 33 -21.23 -5.52 -13.61
CA ALA A 33 -21.42 -4.75 -12.38
C ALA A 33 -20.26 -3.78 -12.07
N LEU A 34 -19.09 -3.98 -12.67
CA LEU A 34 -17.90 -3.14 -12.44
C LEU A 34 -17.64 -2.15 -13.58
N ASP A 35 -18.48 -2.11 -14.62
CA ASP A 35 -18.30 -1.21 -15.76
C ASP A 35 -18.24 0.26 -15.33
N GLY A 36 -17.28 1.01 -15.88
CA GLY A 36 -17.08 2.43 -15.60
C GLY A 36 -16.46 2.77 -14.25
N HIS A 37 -16.23 1.78 -13.36
CA HIS A 37 -15.65 2.01 -12.04
C HIS A 37 -14.12 1.81 -12.02
N GLN A 38 -13.45 2.42 -11.03
CA GLN A 38 -12.11 1.99 -10.65
C GLN A 38 -12.23 0.64 -9.93
N VAL A 39 -11.49 -0.37 -10.41
CA VAL A 39 -11.50 -1.72 -9.85
C VAL A 39 -10.19 -1.99 -9.15
N THR A 40 -10.28 -2.43 -7.89
CA THR A 40 -9.15 -2.80 -7.04
C THR A 40 -9.24 -4.27 -6.70
N LEU A 41 -8.12 -4.99 -6.82
CA LEU A 41 -7.94 -6.31 -6.23
C LEU A 41 -7.64 -6.14 -4.74
N GLN A 42 -8.44 -6.79 -3.89
CA GLN A 42 -8.14 -7.00 -2.48
C GLN A 42 -7.52 -8.38 -2.31
N TRP A 43 -6.26 -8.41 -1.89
CA TRP A 43 -5.50 -9.63 -1.68
C TRP A 43 -4.91 -9.66 -0.27
N ASP A 44 -5.32 -10.64 0.53
CA ASP A 44 -4.70 -10.89 1.83
C ASP A 44 -4.40 -12.37 2.00
N MET A 45 -3.16 -12.66 2.36
CA MET A 45 -2.65 -14.00 2.63
C MET A 45 -1.84 -14.05 3.93
N GLY A 46 -1.89 -12.99 4.75
CA GLY A 46 -1.13 -12.90 5.99
C GLY A 46 0.39 -12.89 5.83
N CYS A 47 0.91 -12.72 4.62
CA CYS A 47 2.32 -12.72 4.27
C CYS A 47 2.64 -11.71 3.17
N GLU A 48 3.92 -11.63 2.84
CA GLU A 48 4.47 -10.70 1.87
C GLU A 48 4.21 -11.18 0.42
N GLY A 49 3.88 -10.26 -0.47
CA GLY A 49 3.61 -10.54 -1.88
C GLY A 49 4.17 -9.49 -2.84
N LEU A 50 4.37 -9.88 -4.09
CA LEU A 50 4.71 -8.98 -5.20
C LEU A 50 3.78 -9.25 -6.37
N VAL A 51 3.07 -8.22 -6.83
CA VAL A 51 2.35 -8.26 -8.10
C VAL A 51 3.33 -8.05 -9.25
N TRP A 52 3.26 -8.93 -10.23
CA TRP A 52 4.07 -8.92 -11.44
C TRP A 52 3.17 -8.80 -12.67
N SER A 53 3.62 -8.01 -13.65
CA SER A 53 3.02 -8.02 -14.98
C SER A 53 3.28 -9.35 -15.68
N HIS A 54 2.47 -9.67 -16.69
CA HIS A 54 2.73 -10.82 -17.57
C HIS A 54 4.11 -10.75 -18.25
N ASP A 55 4.64 -9.53 -18.48
CA ASP A 55 6.00 -9.28 -19.02
C ASP A 55 7.15 -9.36 -17.99
N GLY A 56 6.87 -9.81 -16.76
CA GLY A 56 7.89 -9.96 -15.71
C GLY A 56 8.39 -8.63 -15.13
N ILE A 57 7.52 -7.62 -15.04
CA ILE A 57 7.84 -6.34 -14.40
C ILE A 57 7.19 -6.30 -13.00
N PRO A 58 7.95 -6.04 -11.93
CA PRO A 58 7.38 -5.77 -10.60
C PRO A 58 6.46 -4.54 -10.66
N LEU A 59 5.21 -4.70 -10.20
CA LEU A 59 4.19 -3.66 -10.23
C LEU A 59 3.94 -3.07 -8.83
N GLN A 60 3.68 -3.90 -7.82
CA GLN A 60 3.45 -3.42 -6.46
C GLN A 60 3.66 -4.53 -5.43
N GLY A 61 4.24 -4.17 -4.29
CA GLY A 61 4.24 -5.03 -3.11
C GLY A 61 2.84 -5.17 -2.49
N LEU A 62 2.61 -6.32 -1.86
CA LEU A 62 1.49 -6.61 -0.98
C LEU A 62 2.05 -7.03 0.37
N THR A 63 1.40 -6.64 1.44
CA THR A 63 1.76 -7.06 2.81
C THR A 63 0.47 -7.45 3.51
N GLY A 64 0.30 -8.76 3.74
CA GLY A 64 -0.88 -9.31 4.40
C GLY A 64 -0.86 -9.12 5.93
N GLY A 65 -1.99 -9.43 6.55
CA GLY A 65 -2.21 -9.31 7.99
C GLY A 65 -2.87 -7.99 8.38
N SER A 66 -2.72 -7.58 9.64
CA SER A 66 -3.39 -6.37 10.17
C SER A 66 -2.45 -5.21 10.43
N ASP A 67 -1.17 -5.47 10.72
CA ASP A 67 -0.19 -4.43 11.02
C ASP A 67 0.52 -3.96 9.75
N GLN A 68 0.49 -2.65 9.51
CA GLN A 68 1.11 -1.99 8.34
C GLN A 68 0.78 -2.67 7.00
N ALA A 69 -0.44 -3.19 6.90
CA ALA A 69 -0.86 -4.03 5.80
C ALA A 69 -1.13 -3.24 4.52
N ARG A 70 -0.99 -3.91 3.39
CA ARG A 70 -1.32 -3.42 2.04
C ARG A 70 -1.94 -4.56 1.25
N HIS A 71 -3.26 -4.56 1.20
CA HIS A 71 -4.04 -5.58 0.51
C HIS A 71 -4.48 -5.15 -0.91
N GLU A 72 -4.34 -3.87 -1.21
CA GLU A 72 -4.97 -3.24 -2.38
C GLU A 72 -4.02 -3.15 -3.56
N TYR A 73 -4.49 -3.59 -4.73
CA TYR A 73 -3.83 -3.33 -6.01
C TYR A 73 -4.85 -2.85 -7.05
N ILE A 74 -4.67 -1.63 -7.56
CA ILE A 74 -5.57 -1.05 -8.57
C ILE A 74 -5.32 -1.76 -9.91
N ILE A 75 -6.35 -2.40 -10.45
CA ILE A 75 -6.30 -3.07 -11.75
C ILE A 75 -6.46 -2.05 -12.87
N THR A 76 -7.46 -1.17 -12.73
CA THR A 76 -7.80 -0.14 -13.70
C THR A 76 -8.57 0.99 -13.04
N GLU A 77 -8.32 2.22 -13.50
CA GLU A 77 -9.03 3.44 -13.07
C GLU A 77 -10.46 3.52 -13.63
N LYS A 78 -10.71 2.84 -14.74
CA LYS A 78 -12.02 2.83 -15.40
C LYS A 78 -12.19 1.53 -16.18
N ALA A 79 -12.80 0.56 -15.54
CA ALA A 79 -13.00 -0.75 -16.13
C ALA A 79 -14.03 -0.72 -17.27
N LYS A 80 -13.85 -1.63 -18.23
CA LYS A 80 -14.88 -1.94 -19.23
C LYS A 80 -15.28 -3.40 -19.13
N THR A 81 -16.57 -3.68 -19.23
CA THR A 81 -17.10 -5.04 -19.27
C THR A 81 -16.36 -5.92 -20.28
N GLY A 82 -16.00 -7.13 -19.84
CA GLY A 82 -15.34 -8.13 -20.69
C GLY A 82 -13.83 -7.91 -20.88
N GLU A 83 -13.26 -6.82 -20.36
CA GLU A 83 -11.81 -6.66 -20.29
C GLU A 83 -11.18 -7.78 -19.47
N LYS A 84 -10.03 -8.24 -19.94
CA LYS A 84 -9.27 -9.32 -19.31
C LYS A 84 -7.94 -8.79 -18.84
N TYR A 85 -7.62 -9.09 -17.60
CA TYR A 85 -6.34 -8.77 -17.00
C TYR A 85 -5.65 -10.05 -16.55
N LYS A 86 -4.33 -10.10 -16.70
CA LYS A 86 -3.51 -11.24 -16.31
C LYS A 86 -2.26 -10.75 -15.59
N TYR A 87 -2.07 -11.25 -14.38
CA TYR A 87 -0.93 -10.95 -13.51
C TYR A 87 -0.40 -12.22 -12.86
N TYR A 88 0.78 -12.08 -12.29
CA TYR A 88 1.32 -13.08 -11.37
C TYR A 88 1.50 -12.45 -10.00
N ILE A 89 1.20 -13.21 -8.95
CA ILE A 89 1.50 -12.80 -7.58
C ILE A 89 2.53 -13.78 -7.02
N GLU A 90 3.74 -13.28 -6.78
CA GLU A 90 4.76 -14.00 -6.04
C GLU A 90 4.50 -13.80 -4.55
N ILE A 91 4.25 -14.89 -3.83
CA ILE A 91 4.06 -14.89 -2.38
C ILE A 91 5.30 -15.46 -1.73
N ALA A 92 5.84 -14.75 -0.74
CA ALA A 92 6.89 -15.24 0.15
C ALA A 92 6.26 -15.54 1.51
N CYS A 93 6.35 -16.80 1.96
CA CYS A 93 5.77 -17.27 3.22
C CYS A 93 6.54 -16.75 4.44
N ASN A 94 6.48 -15.43 4.64
CA ASN A 94 6.97 -14.68 5.80
C ASN A 94 6.13 -13.41 5.97
N GLY A 95 6.03 -12.93 7.20
CA GLY A 95 5.47 -11.60 7.45
C GLY A 95 6.47 -10.49 7.13
N MET A 96 6.06 -9.24 7.38
CA MET A 96 6.92 -8.06 7.23
C MET A 96 8.23 -8.22 8.01
N PHE A 97 8.15 -8.72 9.24
CA PHE A 97 9.28 -8.92 10.15
C PHE A 97 9.78 -10.38 10.23
N GLY A 98 9.66 -11.13 9.13
CA GLY A 98 10.12 -12.52 9.04
C GLY A 98 9.08 -13.53 9.52
N VAL A 99 9.51 -14.63 10.13
CA VAL A 99 8.65 -15.80 10.43
C VAL A 99 8.47 -16.05 11.93
N GLY A 100 8.82 -15.08 12.77
CA GLY A 100 8.50 -15.13 14.19
C GLY A 100 6.99 -15.08 14.46
N THR A 101 6.60 -15.48 15.66
CA THR A 101 5.24 -15.36 16.19
C THR A 101 5.14 -14.14 17.10
N GLY A 102 4.22 -13.22 16.81
CA GLY A 102 4.15 -11.93 17.49
C GLY A 102 5.47 -11.16 17.40
N ASP A 103 5.91 -10.56 18.51
CA ASP A 103 7.18 -9.81 18.60
C ASP A 103 8.41 -10.72 18.81
N SER A 104 8.27 -12.03 18.62
CA SER A 104 9.37 -12.97 18.77
C SER A 104 10.41 -12.81 17.66
N MET A 105 11.67 -12.62 18.06
CA MET A 105 12.81 -12.67 17.14
C MET A 105 13.22 -14.11 16.78
N VAL A 106 12.55 -15.12 17.34
CA VAL A 106 12.82 -16.53 17.06
C VAL A 106 12.01 -16.94 15.83
N ALA A 107 12.71 -17.34 14.77
CA ALA A 107 12.08 -17.83 13.55
C ALA A 107 11.33 -19.15 13.82
N ASP A 108 10.04 -19.19 13.47
CA ASP A 108 9.28 -20.45 13.37
C ASP A 108 9.47 -21.02 11.96
N PRO A 109 10.15 -22.17 11.78
CA PRO A 109 10.31 -22.77 10.46
C PRO A 109 9.00 -23.39 9.92
N ASN A 110 7.96 -23.59 10.75
CA ASN A 110 6.74 -24.31 10.37
C ASN A 110 5.51 -23.40 10.35
N ARG A 111 5.68 -22.14 9.94
CA ARG A 111 4.57 -21.21 9.75
C ARG A 111 3.91 -21.45 8.40
N TYR A 112 2.57 -21.49 8.40
CA TYR A 112 1.74 -21.67 7.21
C TYR A 112 0.76 -20.52 7.09
N PHE A 113 0.47 -20.16 5.85
CA PHE A 113 -0.32 -19.00 5.45
C PHE A 113 -1.50 -19.44 4.59
N GLU A 114 -2.57 -18.68 4.58
CA GLU A 114 -3.79 -19.02 3.86
C GLU A 114 -4.31 -17.76 3.17
N LEU A 115 -4.78 -17.91 1.93
CA LEU A 115 -5.40 -16.81 1.20
C LEU A 115 -6.77 -16.53 1.84
N SER A 116 -6.93 -15.39 2.50
CA SER A 116 -8.18 -14.97 3.15
C SER A 116 -9.08 -14.20 2.20
N THR A 117 -8.50 -13.42 1.28
CA THR A 117 -9.25 -12.54 0.36
C THR A 117 -8.56 -12.45 -0.99
N ALA A 118 -9.35 -12.49 -2.07
CA ALA A 118 -8.91 -12.25 -3.45
C ALA A 118 -10.04 -11.58 -4.28
N ASP A 119 -10.70 -10.60 -3.67
CA ASP A 119 -11.93 -10.01 -4.19
C ASP A 119 -11.66 -8.83 -5.12
N LEU A 120 -12.56 -8.63 -6.09
CA LEU A 120 -12.62 -7.39 -6.86
C LEU A 120 -13.57 -6.42 -6.17
N VAL A 121 -13.06 -5.26 -5.80
CA VAL A 121 -13.83 -4.25 -5.06
C VAL A 121 -13.84 -2.91 -5.78
N VAL A 122 -14.91 -2.15 -5.55
CA VAL A 122 -15.01 -0.73 -5.91
C VAL A 122 -14.89 0.07 -4.63
N VAL A 123 -13.83 0.88 -4.53
CA VAL A 123 -13.60 1.72 -3.37
C VAL A 123 -14.54 2.94 -3.41
N ASN A 124 -15.32 3.14 -2.35
CA ASN A 124 -16.10 4.35 -2.17
C ASN A 124 -15.18 5.52 -1.78
N LYS A 125 -14.64 6.23 -2.79
CA LYS A 125 -13.66 7.31 -2.60
C LYS A 125 -14.18 8.45 -1.69
N PRO A 126 -15.43 8.92 -1.80
CA PRO A 126 -15.98 9.91 -0.86
C PRO A 126 -15.96 9.47 0.60
N ILE A 127 -16.29 8.21 0.90
CA ILE A 127 -16.23 7.66 2.26
C ILE A 127 -14.78 7.51 2.73
N GLN A 128 -13.89 7.00 1.86
CA GLN A 128 -12.47 6.87 2.18
C GLN A 128 -11.82 8.23 2.51
N SER A 129 -12.15 9.26 1.73
CA SER A 129 -11.72 10.64 2.00
C SER A 129 -12.19 11.11 3.37
N LEU A 130 -13.48 10.92 3.67
CA LEU A 130 -14.06 11.32 4.95
C LEU A 130 -13.42 10.58 6.14
N TYR A 131 -13.12 9.29 5.98
CA TYR A 131 -12.42 8.50 7.00
C TYR A 131 -11.04 9.09 7.32
N HIS A 132 -10.25 9.44 6.30
CA HIS A 132 -8.95 10.06 6.49
C HIS A 132 -9.06 11.46 7.12
N ASP A 133 -10.00 12.27 6.66
CA ASP A 133 -10.26 13.61 7.23
C ASP A 133 -10.63 13.51 8.71
N LEU A 134 -11.51 12.59 9.08
CA LEU A 134 -11.88 12.35 10.49
C LEU A 134 -10.69 11.85 11.32
N THR A 135 -9.80 11.03 10.75
CA THR A 135 -8.56 10.62 11.42
C THR A 135 -7.68 11.82 11.76
N ILE A 136 -7.51 12.75 10.80
CA ILE A 136 -6.74 13.97 11.00
C ILE A 136 -7.42 14.91 12.01
N LEU A 137 -8.75 15.11 11.90
CA LEU A 137 -9.52 15.94 12.83
C LEU A 137 -9.42 15.41 14.27
N ARG A 138 -9.53 14.10 14.45
CA ARG A 138 -9.33 13.44 15.75
C ARG A 138 -7.93 13.71 16.28
N GLY A 139 -6.90 13.54 15.45
CA GLY A 139 -5.52 13.84 15.85
C GLY A 139 -5.33 15.30 16.28
N ILE A 140 -5.88 16.26 15.52
CA ILE A 140 -5.85 17.68 15.90
C ILE A 140 -6.58 17.92 17.23
N ALA A 141 -7.72 17.28 17.46
CA ALA A 141 -8.53 17.49 18.66
C ALA A 141 -7.88 16.92 19.94
N TYR A 142 -7.17 15.79 19.84
CA TYR A 142 -6.70 15.04 21.01
C TYR A 142 -5.19 15.02 21.21
N ASP A 143 -4.40 15.16 20.13
CA ASP A 143 -2.94 15.05 20.18
C ASP A 143 -2.25 16.44 20.15
N THR A 144 -3.03 17.53 20.14
CA THR A 144 -2.54 18.90 20.29
C THR A 144 -3.00 19.51 21.63
N ASP A 145 -2.56 20.73 21.93
CA ASP A 145 -2.98 21.45 23.13
C ASP A 145 -4.51 21.57 23.19
N SER A 146 -5.11 20.97 24.23
CA SER A 146 -6.56 20.85 24.42
C SER A 146 -7.24 22.20 24.68
N ASP A 147 -6.49 23.21 25.13
CA ASP A 147 -6.98 24.57 25.28
C ASP A 147 -6.89 25.38 23.98
N SER A 148 -6.29 24.82 22.93
CA SER A 148 -6.21 25.50 21.64
C SER A 148 -7.59 25.63 20.98
N ILE A 149 -7.83 26.80 20.41
CA ILE A 149 -9.03 27.07 19.61
C ILE A 149 -9.14 26.09 18.43
N ARG A 150 -8.00 25.67 17.87
CA ARG A 150 -7.96 24.75 16.72
C ARG A 150 -8.40 23.33 17.12
N ALA A 151 -7.94 22.80 18.26
CA ALA A 151 -8.37 21.51 18.78
C ALA A 151 -9.89 21.48 19.03
N ARG A 152 -10.42 22.52 19.69
CA ARG A 152 -11.87 22.63 19.98
C ARG A 152 -12.71 22.76 18.70
N LYS A 153 -12.23 23.51 17.71
CA LYS A 153 -12.88 23.59 16.39
C LYS A 153 -12.84 22.25 15.64
N ALA A 154 -11.72 21.54 15.66
CA ALA A 154 -11.62 20.22 15.03
C ALA A 154 -12.61 19.22 15.66
N LEU A 155 -12.71 19.21 16.99
CA LEU A 155 -13.70 18.39 17.71
C LEU A 155 -15.14 18.76 17.34
N TRP A 156 -15.44 20.07 17.25
CA TRP A 156 -16.76 20.54 16.82
C TRP A 156 -17.08 20.07 15.40
N VAL A 157 -16.16 20.21 14.43
CA VAL A 157 -16.35 19.73 13.06
C VAL A 157 -16.57 18.22 13.03
N ALA A 158 -15.81 17.44 13.80
CA ALA A 158 -15.99 16.00 13.89
C ALA A 158 -17.39 15.63 14.43
N ASN A 159 -17.89 16.35 15.44
CA ASN A 159 -19.25 16.16 15.95
C ASN A 159 -20.31 16.51 14.90
N GLU A 160 -20.13 17.59 14.13
CA GLU A 160 -21.05 17.95 13.05
C GLU A 160 -21.07 16.91 11.94
N VAL A 161 -19.90 16.34 11.59
CA VAL A 161 -19.84 15.21 10.66
C VAL A 161 -20.66 14.03 11.17
N ILE A 162 -20.53 13.68 12.46
CA ILE A 162 -21.31 12.58 13.06
C ILE A 162 -22.82 12.89 13.03
N ASN A 163 -23.22 14.14 13.30
CA ASN A 163 -24.61 14.56 13.27
C ASN A 163 -25.24 14.45 11.86
N HIS A 164 -24.43 14.66 10.81
CA HIS A 164 -24.88 14.65 9.42
C HIS A 164 -24.66 13.33 8.69
N PHE A 165 -23.79 12.45 9.18
CA PHE A 165 -23.46 11.21 8.49
C PHE A 165 -24.63 10.22 8.50
N ILE A 166 -25.06 9.78 7.32
CA ILE A 166 -26.14 8.80 7.14
C ILE A 166 -25.67 7.71 6.19
N GLY A 167 -25.01 6.66 6.72
CA GLY A 167 -24.69 5.43 5.99
C GLY A 167 -24.15 5.67 4.57
N ASP A 168 -24.86 5.11 3.57
CA ASP A 168 -24.53 5.23 2.13
C ASP A 168 -25.26 6.41 1.43
N ASP A 169 -25.87 7.33 2.18
CA ASP A 169 -26.52 8.50 1.59
C ASP A 169 -25.50 9.47 1.00
N LYS A 170 -25.56 9.65 -0.31
CA LYS A 170 -24.57 10.42 -1.06
C LYS A 170 -24.58 11.90 -0.69
N GLU A 171 -25.76 12.50 -0.51
CA GLU A 171 -25.87 13.94 -0.19
C GLU A 171 -25.31 14.22 1.21
N ALA A 172 -25.59 13.33 2.17
CA ALA A 172 -25.02 13.37 3.51
C ALA A 172 -23.49 13.23 3.48
N ILE A 173 -22.95 12.27 2.73
CA ILE A 173 -21.50 12.08 2.59
C ILE A 173 -20.84 13.31 1.95
N ASP A 174 -21.44 13.88 0.92
CA ASP A 174 -20.92 15.09 0.25
C ASP A 174 -20.94 16.29 1.22
N GLN A 175 -22.01 16.44 2.01
CA GLN A 175 -22.09 17.46 3.06
C GLN A 175 -21.00 17.26 4.14
N CYS A 176 -20.79 16.03 4.61
CA CYS A 176 -19.74 15.70 5.58
C CYS A 176 -18.34 16.03 5.03
N ASN A 177 -18.06 15.67 3.77
CA ASN A 177 -16.78 16.01 3.12
C ASN A 177 -16.61 17.54 2.98
N GLN A 178 -17.69 18.29 2.71
CA GLN A 178 -17.60 19.75 2.65
C GLN A 178 -17.28 20.35 4.03
N LEU A 179 -17.88 19.81 5.10
CA LEU A 179 -17.61 20.24 6.48
C LEU A 179 -16.14 20.06 6.85
N THR A 180 -15.56 18.90 6.56
CA THR A 180 -14.14 18.62 6.85
C THR A 180 -13.21 19.51 6.03
N ARG A 181 -13.45 19.65 4.71
CA ARG A 181 -12.65 20.51 3.82
C ARG A 181 -12.64 21.97 4.26
N ASN A 182 -13.80 22.52 4.64
CA ASN A 182 -13.90 23.89 5.14
C ASN A 182 -12.93 24.18 6.30
N PHE A 183 -12.62 23.17 7.11
CA PHE A 183 -11.66 23.28 8.21
C PHE A 183 -10.22 22.92 7.80
N LEU A 184 -10.02 21.85 7.03
CA LEU A 184 -8.69 21.32 6.70
C LEU A 184 -7.96 22.14 5.63
N ASP A 185 -8.69 22.78 4.71
CA ASP A 185 -8.12 23.62 3.64
C ASP A 185 -7.65 24.99 4.16
N GLN A 186 -7.80 25.27 5.45
CA GLN A 186 -7.34 26.52 6.06
C GLN A 186 -5.81 26.56 6.13
N GLU A 187 -5.22 27.55 5.46
CA GLU A 187 -3.77 27.77 5.47
C GLU A 187 -3.30 28.48 6.75
N ASN A 188 -2.09 28.15 7.17
CA ASN A 188 -1.44 28.86 8.27
C ASN A 188 -0.89 30.22 7.79
N GLY A 189 -0.78 31.18 8.73
CA GLY A 189 -0.14 32.46 8.43
C GLY A 189 1.34 32.33 8.04
N PRO A 190 1.93 33.33 7.35
CA PRO A 190 3.27 33.23 6.75
C PRO A 190 4.44 33.14 7.74
N GLY A 191 4.21 33.37 9.03
CA GLY A 191 5.23 33.38 10.09
C GLY A 191 5.39 32.07 10.87
N VAL A 192 4.73 30.99 10.46
CA VAL A 192 4.81 29.70 11.17
C VAL A 192 6.01 28.86 10.75
N HIS A 193 6.42 27.91 11.60
CA HIS A 193 7.42 26.91 11.25
C HIS A 193 7.00 26.10 10.02
N LYS A 194 7.97 25.76 9.17
CA LYS A 194 7.77 24.86 8.03
C LYS A 194 8.23 23.47 8.42
N VAL A 195 7.32 22.50 8.31
CA VAL A 195 7.62 21.07 8.43
C VAL A 195 7.70 20.50 7.02
N THR A 196 8.78 19.77 6.73
CA THR A 196 8.94 19.03 5.48
C THR A 196 8.83 17.55 5.77
N ALA A 197 7.99 16.85 5.03
CA ALA A 197 7.84 15.40 5.13
C ALA A 197 8.47 14.74 3.89
N VAL A 198 9.24 13.69 4.11
CA VAL A 198 9.86 12.88 3.05
C VAL A 198 9.55 11.42 3.33
N GLY A 199 9.03 10.72 2.32
CA GLY A 199 8.78 9.29 2.42
C GLY A 199 10.09 8.52 2.52
N ASN A 200 10.16 7.53 3.40
CA ASN A 200 11.31 6.66 3.53
C ASN A 200 10.87 5.21 3.74
N CYS A 201 11.73 4.27 3.39
CA CYS A 201 11.52 2.85 3.66
C CYS A 201 12.85 2.26 4.11
N HIS A 202 13.05 2.19 5.43
CA HIS A 202 14.18 1.50 6.00
C HIS A 202 14.02 -0.02 5.83
N ILE A 203 14.99 -0.66 5.19
CA ILE A 203 15.03 -2.11 5.02
C ILE A 203 16.34 -2.61 5.61
N ASP A 204 16.28 -3.35 6.71
CA ASP A 204 17.45 -4.05 7.22
C ASP A 204 17.95 -5.06 6.20
N THR A 205 19.24 -4.97 5.88
CA THR A 205 19.83 -5.76 4.80
C THR A 205 19.91 -7.25 5.17
N ALA A 206 20.11 -7.56 6.44
CA ALA A 206 19.84 -8.86 7.04
C ALA A 206 19.55 -8.65 8.53
N TRP A 207 18.35 -9.04 8.97
CA TRP A 207 17.96 -9.00 10.38
C TRP A 207 17.20 -10.28 10.75
N LEU A 208 15.88 -10.31 10.54
CA LEU A 208 15.04 -11.49 10.78
C LEU A 208 14.82 -12.34 9.51
N TRP A 209 15.57 -12.03 8.45
CA TRP A 209 15.50 -12.68 7.13
C TRP A 209 16.88 -12.71 6.46
N PRO A 210 17.13 -13.63 5.51
CA PRO A 210 18.38 -13.70 4.77
C PRO A 210 18.49 -12.60 3.70
N TYR A 211 19.70 -12.36 3.18
CA TYR A 211 19.95 -11.37 2.11
C TYR A 211 19.07 -11.58 0.88
N ASP A 212 18.79 -12.82 0.51
CA ASP A 212 17.96 -13.12 -0.65
C ASP A 212 16.52 -12.60 -0.48
N GLU A 213 16.02 -12.56 0.75
CA GLU A 213 14.72 -11.95 1.01
C GLU A 213 14.77 -10.43 0.91
N THR A 214 15.88 -9.80 1.33
CA THR A 214 16.06 -8.34 1.18
C THR A 214 16.02 -7.94 -0.29
N LYS A 215 16.68 -8.69 -1.18
CA LYS A 215 16.65 -8.44 -2.64
C LYS A 215 15.22 -8.36 -3.16
N ARG A 216 14.33 -9.23 -2.66
CA ARG A 216 12.89 -9.23 -2.99
C ARG A 216 12.13 -8.10 -2.30
N LYS A 217 12.40 -7.85 -1.00
CA LYS A 217 11.80 -6.74 -0.23
C LYS A 217 12.05 -5.40 -0.89
N ILE A 218 13.25 -5.15 -1.41
CA ILE A 218 13.60 -3.92 -2.12
C ILE A 218 12.68 -3.76 -3.35
N ALA A 219 12.56 -4.80 -4.19
CA ALA A 219 11.69 -4.74 -5.36
C ALA A 219 10.20 -4.51 -4.99
N ARG A 220 9.71 -5.18 -3.94
CA ARG A 220 8.32 -5.03 -3.43
C ARG A 220 8.05 -3.64 -2.89
N SER A 221 8.94 -3.14 -2.04
CA SER A 221 8.81 -1.80 -1.45
C SER A 221 8.92 -0.73 -2.52
N TRP A 222 9.97 -0.75 -3.34
CA TRP A 222 10.29 0.36 -4.23
C TRP A 222 9.41 0.43 -5.47
N SER A 223 8.86 -0.70 -5.95
CA SER A 223 7.77 -0.65 -6.94
C SER A 223 6.53 0.06 -6.39
N SER A 224 6.17 -0.20 -5.13
CA SER A 224 5.07 0.50 -4.46
C SER A 224 5.33 1.99 -4.31
N GLN A 225 6.57 2.39 -4.00
CA GLN A 225 6.95 3.80 -3.90
C GLN A 225 6.86 4.52 -5.25
N LEU A 226 7.27 3.87 -6.34
CA LEU A 226 7.12 4.43 -7.68
C LEU A 226 5.65 4.65 -8.06
N ASN A 227 4.76 3.72 -7.71
CA ASN A 227 3.32 3.92 -7.94
C ASN A 227 2.78 5.12 -7.15
N LEU A 228 3.28 5.35 -5.92
CA LEU A 228 2.93 6.54 -5.15
C LEU A 228 3.46 7.82 -5.79
N ILE A 229 4.69 7.80 -6.32
CA ILE A 229 5.27 8.93 -7.06
C ILE A 229 4.43 9.28 -8.29
N GLU A 230 3.96 8.27 -9.03
CA GLU A 230 3.07 8.47 -10.19
C GLU A 230 1.72 9.07 -9.80
N LYS A 231 1.17 8.66 -8.65
CA LYS A 231 -0.15 9.10 -8.16
C LYS A 231 -0.13 10.46 -7.46
N TYR A 232 0.97 10.80 -6.78
CA TYR A 232 1.07 11.99 -5.93
C TYR A 232 2.27 12.85 -6.37
N PRO A 233 2.05 13.89 -7.20
CA PRO A 233 3.15 14.67 -7.80
C PRO A 233 4.10 15.34 -6.80
N ASN A 234 3.62 15.67 -5.61
CA ASN A 234 4.43 16.29 -4.55
C ASN A 234 5.13 15.27 -3.63
N TYR A 235 4.93 13.98 -3.87
CA TYR A 235 5.56 12.94 -3.07
C TYR A 235 7.05 12.84 -3.43
N VAL A 236 7.89 12.90 -2.40
CA VAL A 236 9.33 12.66 -2.49
C VAL A 236 9.66 11.46 -1.62
N PHE A 237 10.35 10.49 -2.20
CA PHE A 237 10.83 9.30 -1.51
C PHE A 237 12.34 9.32 -1.38
N THR A 238 12.87 8.65 -0.35
CA THR A 238 14.30 8.45 -0.17
C THR A 238 14.66 7.03 0.28
N GLY A 239 15.79 6.53 -0.23
CA GLY A 239 16.39 5.26 0.18
C GLY A 239 17.89 5.43 0.36
N SER A 240 18.45 4.81 1.41
CA SER A 240 19.82 5.10 1.84
C SER A 240 20.89 4.11 1.33
N GLN A 241 20.60 2.80 1.34
CA GLN A 241 21.66 1.80 1.17
C GLN A 241 22.09 1.58 -0.28
N VAL A 242 23.35 1.89 -0.61
CA VAL A 242 23.92 1.73 -1.97
C VAL A 242 23.88 0.28 -2.44
N GLN A 243 24.17 -0.67 -1.56
CA GLN A 243 24.13 -2.10 -1.88
C GLN A 243 22.74 -2.58 -2.34
N GLN A 244 21.67 -1.96 -1.82
CA GLN A 244 20.30 -2.31 -2.20
C GLN A 244 19.98 -1.86 -3.63
N TYR A 245 20.46 -0.68 -4.04
CA TYR A 245 20.39 -0.24 -5.44
C TYR A 245 21.20 -1.13 -6.36
N ALA A 246 22.39 -1.58 -5.93
CA ALA A 246 23.23 -2.48 -6.73
C ALA A 246 22.50 -3.80 -7.03
N TRP A 247 21.87 -4.42 -6.01
CA TRP A 247 21.06 -5.62 -6.22
C TRP A 247 19.84 -5.37 -7.10
N LEU A 248 19.19 -4.21 -6.96
CA LEU A 248 18.04 -3.87 -7.80
C LEU A 248 18.44 -3.69 -9.28
N MET A 249 19.55 -3.02 -9.53
CA MET A 249 20.08 -2.82 -10.88
C MET A 249 20.40 -4.16 -11.56
N GLU A 250 20.96 -5.12 -10.81
CA GLU A 250 21.30 -6.45 -11.31
C GLU A 250 20.05 -7.31 -11.55
N LEU A 251 19.14 -7.37 -10.57
CA LEU A 251 18.02 -8.32 -10.56
C LEU A 251 16.74 -7.79 -11.20
N TYR A 252 16.52 -6.47 -11.14
CA TYR A 252 15.29 -5.81 -11.58
C TYR A 252 15.61 -4.56 -12.44
N PRO A 253 16.37 -4.69 -13.54
CA PRO A 253 16.87 -3.54 -14.30
C PRO A 253 15.77 -2.61 -14.81
N LYS A 254 14.61 -3.15 -15.22
CA LYS A 254 13.46 -2.34 -15.65
C LYS A 254 12.90 -1.47 -14.52
N LEU A 255 12.89 -1.98 -13.29
CA LEU A 255 12.46 -1.24 -12.10
C LEU A 255 13.48 -0.15 -11.75
N PHE A 256 14.77 -0.47 -11.85
CA PHE A 256 15.85 0.50 -11.63
C PHE A 256 15.81 1.68 -12.61
N GLU A 257 15.49 1.45 -13.89
CA GLU A 257 15.32 2.55 -14.86
C GLU A 257 14.16 3.49 -14.50
N LYS A 258 13.07 2.98 -13.92
CA LYS A 258 11.99 3.83 -13.39
C LYS A 258 12.48 4.70 -12.22
N ILE A 259 13.32 4.15 -11.33
CA ILE A 259 13.92 4.92 -10.24
C ILE A 259 14.83 6.02 -10.77
N LYS A 260 15.68 5.74 -11.76
CA LYS A 260 16.52 6.78 -12.40
C LYS A 260 15.69 7.90 -13.01
N LYS A 261 14.53 7.58 -13.58
CA LYS A 261 13.59 8.60 -14.06
C LYS A 261 13.06 9.44 -12.88
N ALA A 262 12.56 8.80 -11.82
CA ALA A 262 12.03 9.49 -10.65
C ALA A 262 13.10 10.36 -9.94
N GLU A 263 14.37 9.94 -9.93
CA GLU A 263 15.50 10.71 -9.42
C GLU A 263 15.75 11.95 -10.26
N LYS A 264 15.81 11.80 -11.58
CA LYS A 264 15.92 12.94 -12.51
C LYS A 264 14.77 13.93 -12.37
N ASP A 265 13.58 13.42 -12.08
CA ASP A 265 12.36 14.21 -11.85
C ASP A 265 12.28 14.78 -10.41
N LYS A 266 13.31 14.57 -9.58
CA LYS A 266 13.45 15.06 -8.19
C LYS A 266 12.39 14.54 -7.21
N GLN A 267 11.85 13.36 -7.50
CA GLN A 267 10.88 12.66 -6.63
C GLN A 267 11.52 11.47 -5.91
N TRP A 268 12.76 11.12 -6.25
CA TRP A 268 13.55 10.08 -5.60
C TRP A 268 14.92 10.61 -5.18
N GLU A 269 15.12 10.81 -3.89
CA GLU A 269 16.35 11.36 -3.32
C GLU A 269 17.24 10.23 -2.78
N LEU A 270 18.50 10.20 -3.24
CA LEU A 270 19.51 9.27 -2.72
C LEU A 270 20.18 9.89 -1.49
N ILE A 271 20.11 9.21 -0.35
CA ILE A 271 20.70 9.70 0.92
C ILE A 271 21.69 8.68 1.50
N GLY A 272 22.38 9.05 2.57
CA GLY A 272 23.30 8.16 3.29
C GLY A 272 24.66 8.01 2.60
N GLY A 273 24.68 7.73 1.29
CA GLY A 273 25.91 7.55 0.52
C GLY A 273 26.74 6.33 0.96
N VAL A 274 26.10 5.36 1.62
CA VAL A 274 26.71 4.16 2.20
C VAL A 274 25.92 2.90 1.88
#